data_AF-A0A0M8Q220-F1
#
_entry.id   AF-A0A0M8Q220-F1
#
_cell.length_a   1.000
_cell.length_b   1.000
_cell.length_c   1.000
_cell.angle_alpha   90.00
_cell.angle_beta   90.00
_cell.angle_gamma   90.00
#
_symmetry.space_group_name_H-M   'P 1'
#
loop_
_entity.id
_entity.type
_entity.pdbx_description
1 polymer ?
#
loop_
_entity_poly.entity_id
_entity_poly.type
_entity_poly.pdbx_seq_one_letter_code
_entity_poly.pdbx_strand_id
1 'polypeptide(L)' 'MMILSFLLTSWILSWFGFDKLFIQAFKELFKKEVTIASYYFVFFGVGTIGELILFFNGNYVENLFN' A
#
# COMPACT_ATOMS: atom_id res chain seq x y z
N MET A 1 -3.35 -7.02 10.68
CA MET A 1 -2.89 -7.36 9.31
C MET A 1 -2.69 -6.07 8.53
N MET A 2 -1.49 -5.47 8.57
CA MET A 2 -1.23 -4.17 7.93
C MET A 2 -1.50 -4.21 6.42
N ILE A 3 -1.23 -5.34 5.76
CA ILE A 3 -1.46 -5.51 4.32
C ILE A 3 -2.91 -5.20 3.93
N LEU A 4 -3.88 -5.79 4.65
CA LEU A 4 -5.30 -5.57 4.42
C LEU A 4 -5.69 -4.11 4.65
N SER A 5 -5.18 -3.49 5.71
CA SER A 5 -5.48 -2.09 6.03
C SER A 5 -5.00 -1.13 4.93
N PHE A 6 -3.78 -1.31 4.41
CA PHE A 6 -3.25 -0.46 3.35
C PHE A 6 -3.95 -0.69 2.01
N LEU A 7 -4.31 -1.93 1.67
CA LEU A 7 -5.09 -2.22 0.48
C LEU A 7 -6.50 -1.62 0.54
N LEU A 8 -7.20 -1.78 1.67
CA LEU A 8 -8.51 -1.14 1.88
C LEU A 8 -8.42 0.38 1.79
N THR A 9 -7.38 0.97 2.38
CA THR A 9 -7.14 2.42 2.28
C THR A 9 -6.96 2.85 0.83
N SER A 10 -6.15 2.14 0.04
CA SER A 10 -5.97 2.44 -1.38
C SER A 10 -7.25 2.28 -2.20
N TRP A 11 -8.08 1.29 -1.88
CA TRP A 11 -9.36 1.10 -2.55
C TRP A 11 -10.33 2.25 -2.25
N ILE A 12 -10.42 2.67 -0.99
CA ILE A 12 -11.22 3.83 -0.58
C ILE A 12 -10.70 5.10 -1.26
N LEU A 13 -9.38 5.31 -1.28
CA LEU A 13 -8.76 6.45 -1.95
C LEU A 13 -9.05 6.48 -3.46
N SER A 14 -9.10 5.31 -4.12
CA SER A 14 -9.47 5.21 -5.54
C SER A 14 -10.88 5.73 -5.82
N TRP A 15 -11.81 5.69 -4.84
CA TRP A 15 -13.13 6.32 -5.01
C TRP A 15 -13.06 7.84 -5.18
N PHE A 16 -12.01 8.47 -4.63
CA PHE A 16 -11.74 9.89 -4.78
C PHE A 16 -10.82 10.19 -5.98
N GLY A 17 -10.48 9.19 -6.81
CA GLY A 17 -9.63 9.36 -8.00
C GLY A 17 -8.14 9.45 -7.71
N PHE A 18 -7.69 9.07 -6.51
CA PHE A 18 -6.26 9.06 -6.16
C PHE A 18 -5.43 8.12 -7.04
N ASP A 19 -6.01 7.05 -7.56
CA ASP A 19 -5.37 6.17 -8.53
C ASP A 19 -4.92 6.93 -9.78
N LYS A 20 -5.77 7.83 -10.30
CA LYS A 20 -5.43 8.67 -11.46
C LYS A 20 -4.34 9.68 -11.14
N LEU A 21 -4.43 10.34 -9.98
CA LEU A 21 -3.39 11.28 -9.51
C LEU A 21 -2.05 10.57 -9.33
N PHE A 22 -2.06 9.37 -8.75
CA PHE A 22 -0.87 8.56 -8.57
C PHE A 22 -0.25 8.15 -9.91
N ILE A 23 -1.07 7.66 -10.85
CA ILE A 23 -0.61 7.28 -12.19
C ILE A 23 -0.01 8.50 -12.92
N GLN A 24 -0.66 9.66 -12.82
CA GLN A 24 -0.17 10.90 -13.41
C GLN A 24 1.17 11.32 -12.78
N ALA A 25 1.27 11.33 -11.45
CA ALA A 25 2.50 11.67 -10.75
C ALA A 25 3.66 10.75 -11.15
N PHE A 26 3.41 9.44 -11.27
CA PHE A 26 4.43 8.50 -11.75
C PHE A 26 4.82 8.73 -13.21
N LYS A 27 3.85 9.08 -14.07
CA LYS A 27 4.11 9.44 -15.45
C LYS A 27 4.96 10.70 -15.56
N GLU A 28 4.71 11.71 -14.74
CA GLU A 28 5.47 12.96 -14.74
C GLU A 28 6.88 12.77 -14.15
N LEU A 29 7.00 12.05 -13.05
CA LEU A 29 8.26 11.88 -12.32
C LEU A 29 9.24 10.94 -13.04
N PHE A 30 8.72 9.83 -13.60
CA PHE A 30 9.56 8.78 -14.18
C PHE A 30 9.42 8.66 -15.70
N LYS A 31 8.57 9.48 -16.34
CA LYS A 31 8.25 9.38 -17.78
C LYS A 31 7.78 7.99 -18.20
N LYS A 32 7.16 7.25 -17.28
CA LYS A 32 6.72 5.86 -17.49
C LYS A 32 5.22 5.75 -17.28
N GLU A 33 4.55 5.08 -18.22
CA GLU A 33 3.13 4.77 -18.06
C GLU A 33 2.98 3.59 -17.12
N VAL A 34 2.25 3.83 -16.03
CA VAL A 34 1.90 2.82 -15.02
C VAL A 34 0.40 2.61 -15.05
N THR A 35 -0.04 1.44 -14.62
CA THR A 35 -1.47 1.10 -14.58
C THR A 35 -1.99 1.15 -13.16
N ILE A 36 -3.30 1.03 -13.01
CA ILE A 36 -3.95 0.89 -11.71
C ILE A 36 -3.41 -0.30 -10.90
N ALA A 37 -2.87 -1.33 -11.56
CA ALA A 37 -2.21 -2.44 -10.86
C ALA A 37 -0.97 -1.98 -10.09
N SER A 38 -0.18 -1.07 -10.65
CA SER A 38 0.99 -0.50 -9.97
C SER A 38 0.59 0.34 -8.76
N TYR A 39 -0.53 1.06 -8.84
CA TYR A 39 -1.11 1.78 -7.70
C TYR A 39 -1.37 0.84 -6.52
N TYR A 40 -2.19 -0.21 -6.72
CA TYR A 40 -2.48 -1.18 -5.65
C TYR A 40 -1.24 -1.96 -5.19
N PHE A 41 -0.32 -2.27 -6.11
CA PHE A 41 0.92 -2.97 -5.78
C PHE A 41 1.81 -2.18 -4.81
N VAL A 42 1.88 -0.85 -4.93
CA VAL A 42 2.64 -0.02 -3.99
C VAL A 42 2.05 -0.09 -2.60
N PHE A 43 0.72 -0.01 -2.45
CA PHE A 43 0.07 -0.14 -1.14
C PHE A 43 0.22 -1.55 -0.55
N PHE A 44 0.18 -2.59 -1.38
CA PHE A 44 0.52 -3.95 -0.98
C PHE A 44 1.97 -4.05 -0.46
N GLY A 45 2.92 -3.43 -1.18
CA GLY A 45 4.32 -3.38 -0.77
C GLY A 45 4.53 -2.68 0.57
N VAL A 46 3.91 -1.51 0.76
CA VAL A 46 3.95 -0.78 2.04
C VAL A 46 3.37 -1.60 3.18
N GLY A 47 2.23 -2.26 2.95
CA GLY A 47 1.62 -3.15 3.94
C GLY A 47 2.50 -4.34 4.29
N THR A 48 3.17 -4.94 3.30
CA THR A 48 4.07 -6.09 3.49
C THR A 48 5.32 -5.69 4.27
N ILE A 49 5.91 -4.53 3.95
CA ILE A 49 7.04 -3.98 4.71
C ILE A 49 6.63 -3.70 6.16
N GLY A 50 5.43 -3.14 6.36
CA GLY A 50 4.88 -2.92 7.69
C GLY A 50 4.76 -4.19 8.52
N GLU A 51 4.22 -5.27 7.92
CA GLU A 51 4.16 -6.57 8.58
C GLU A 51 5.53 -7.17 8.86
N LEU A 52 6.49 -7.06 7.93
CA LEU A 52 7.87 -7.50 8.15
C LEU A 52 8.50 -6.77 9.34
N ILE A 53 8.31 -5.45 9.44
CA ILE A 53 8.83 -4.66 10.57
C ILE A 53 8.23 -5.14 11.88
N LEU A 54 6.91 -5.31 11.95
CA LEU A 54 6.24 -5.83 13.14
C LEU A 54 6.74 -7.24 13.50
N PHE A 55 6.99 -8.08 12.49
CA PHE A 55 7.49 -9.44 12.67
C PHE A 55 8.88 -9.44 13.32
N PHE A 56 9.81 -8.62 12.82
CA PHE A 56 11.15 -8.51 13.37
C PHE A 56 11.20 -7.81 14.73
N ASN A 57 10.24 -6.93 15.03
CA ASN A 57 10.19 -6.19 16.30
C ASN A 57 9.61 -7.02 17.48
N GLY A 58 9.35 -8.32 17.30
CA GLY A 58 8.82 -9.22 18.33
C GLY A 58 7.35 -9.00 18.73
N ASN A 59 6.76 -7.88 18.32
CA ASN A 59 5.38 -7.47 18.59
C ASN A 59 4.30 -8.28 17.85
N TYR A 60 4.68 -9.29 17.06
CA TYR A 60 3.72 -10.13 16.35
C TYR A 60 2.93 -11.05 17.26
N VAL A 61 3.55 -11.59 18.31
CA VAL A 61 2.86 -12.49 19.26
C VAL A 61 1.98 -11.69 20.21
N GLU A 62 2.46 -10.55 20.70
CA GLU A 62 1.73 -9.73 21.68
C GLU A 62 0.46 -9.08 21.10
N ASN A 63 0.49 -8.64 19.83
CA ASN A 63 -0.68 -8.06 19.16
C ASN A 63 -1.64 -9.09 18.53
N LEU A 64 -1.29 -10.38 18.51
CA LEU A 64 -2.18 -11.45 17.99
C LEU A 64 -3.10 -12.02 19.08
N PHE A 65 -2.72 -11.90 20.35
CA PHE A 65 -3.40 -12.48 21.51
C PHE A 65 -4.02 -11.44 22.47
N ASN A 66 -4.01 -10.16 22.10
CA ASN A 66 -4.59 -9.04 22.84
C ASN A 66 -5.55 -8.27 21.93
#